data_AF-A0A8T3SPQ3-F1
#
_entry.id   AF-A0A8T3SPQ3-F1
#
_cell.length_a   1.000
_cell.length_b   1.000
_cell.length_c   1.000
_cell.angle_alpha   90.00
_cell.angle_beta   90.00
_cell.angle_gamma   90.00
#
_symmetry.space_group_name_H-M   'P 1'
#
loop_
_entity.id
_entity.type
_entity.pdbx_description
1 polymer ?
#
loop_
_entity_poly.entity_id
_entity_poly.type
_entity_poly.pdbx_seq_one_letter_code
_entity_poly.pdbx_strand_id
1 'polypeptide(L)'
;MQVTADMDDYAIVFFEGLLPVSVIVFPTDRLEPIGAALGKKHPNQTTTLQLTRVNYRQMMSERDRFGQMGVRTFDLRPVTSG
;
A
#
# COMPACT_ATOMS: atom_id res chain seq x y z
N MET A 1 0.20 -3.33 -9.95
CA MET A 1 0.91 -4.53 -9.48
C MET A 1 0.01 -5.72 -9.72
N GLN A 2 0.53 -6.76 -10.36
CA GLN A 2 -0.15 -8.06 -10.49
C GLN A 2 0.38 -8.98 -9.41
N VAL A 3 -0.54 -9.58 -8.64
CA VAL A 3 -0.24 -10.47 -7.52
C VAL A 3 -0.39 -11.91 -7.99
N THR A 4 0.59 -12.75 -7.67
CA THR A 4 0.61 -14.19 -7.94
C THR A 4 0.46 -14.96 -6.63
N ALA A 5 -0.04 -16.20 -6.71
CA ALA A 5 -0.36 -17.00 -5.52
C ALA A 5 0.87 -17.49 -4.74
N ASP A 6 2.07 -17.42 -5.32
CA ASP A 6 3.30 -17.98 -4.73
C ASP A 6 4.00 -17.03 -3.73
N MET A 7 3.41 -15.86 -3.45
CA MET A 7 3.97 -14.86 -2.55
C MET A 7 2.96 -14.50 -1.47
N ASP A 8 3.42 -14.46 -0.22
CA ASP A 8 2.56 -14.09 0.93
C ASP A 8 2.31 -12.59 1.00
N ASP A 9 3.32 -11.79 0.62
CA ASP A 9 3.31 -10.34 0.72
C ASP A 9 3.91 -9.68 -0.53
N TYR A 10 3.39 -8.49 -0.87
CA TYR A 10 3.96 -7.63 -1.89
C TYR A 10 4.29 -6.25 -1.35
N ALA A 11 5.50 -5.77 -1.65
CA ALA A 11 5.93 -4.42 -1.29
C ALA A 11 5.90 -3.48 -2.50
N ILE A 12 5.42 -2.26 -2.28
CA ILE A 12 5.55 -1.13 -3.21
C ILE A 12 6.46 -0.10 -2.56
N VAL A 13 7.57 0.18 -3.22
CA VAL A 13 8.57 1.17 -2.79
C VAL A 13 8.39 2.44 -3.60
N PHE A 14 8.21 3.56 -2.92
CA PHE A 14 8.12 4.87 -3.56
C PHE A 14 9.48 5.56 -3.49
N PHE A 15 9.89 6.15 -4.60
CA PHE A 15 11.13 6.91 -4.73
C PHE A 15 10.84 8.37 -5.07
N GLU A 16 11.60 9.29 -4.48
CA GLU A 16 11.67 10.69 -4.89
C GLU A 16 13.15 11.04 -5.10
N GLY A 17 13.50 11.53 -6.30
CA GLY A 17 14.90 11.83 -6.62
C GLY A 17 15.85 10.62 -6.51
N LEU A 18 15.39 9.42 -6.89
CA LEU A 18 16.10 8.14 -6.74
C LEU A 18 16.38 7.71 -5.29
N LEU A 19 15.83 8.40 -4.29
CA LEU A 19 15.89 8.00 -2.89
C LEU A 19 14.58 7.33 -2.47
N PRO A 20 14.62 6.18 -1.78
CA PRO A 20 13.42 5.55 -1.27
C PRO A 20 12.82 6.40 -0.15
N VAL A 21 11.55 6.78 -0.28
CA VAL A 21 10.85 7.63 0.69
C VAL A 21 9.78 6.90 1.49
N SER A 22 9.26 5.80 0.96
CA SER A 22 8.33 4.95 1.69
C SER A 22 8.23 3.55 1.12
N VAL A 23 7.81 2.62 1.97
CA VAL A 23 7.47 1.25 1.59
C VAL A 23 6.07 0.94 2.11
N ILE A 24 5.22 0.39 1.25
CA ILE A 24 3.91 -0.13 1.65
C ILE A 24 3.85 -1.62 1.30
N VAL A 25 3.61 -2.45 2.30
CA VAL A 25 3.51 -3.91 2.15
C VAL A 25 2.05 -4.32 2.27
N PHE A 26 1.60 -5.13 1.32
CA PHE A 26 0.24 -5.64 1.19
C PHE A 26 0.22 -7.16 1.35
N PRO A 27 -0.60 -7.68 2.26
CA PRO A 27 -0.87 -9.11 2.32
C PRO A 27 -1.76 -9.54 1.14
N THR A 28 -1.44 -10.68 0.54
CA THR A 28 -2.15 -11.15 -0.68
C THR A 28 -3.57 -11.64 -0.40
N ASP A 29 -3.83 -12.18 0.78
CA ASP A 29 -5.13 -12.69 1.21
C ASP A 29 -6.15 -11.59 1.56
N ARG A 30 -5.73 -10.32 1.63
CA ARG A 30 -6.60 -9.17 1.98
C ARG A 30 -6.69 -8.08 0.91
N LEU A 31 -6.34 -8.36 -0.34
CA LEU A 31 -6.36 -7.35 -1.40
C LEU A 31 -7.74 -6.76 -1.69
N GLU A 32 -8.79 -7.59 -1.63
CA GLU A 32 -10.17 -7.14 -1.84
C GLU A 32 -10.64 -6.12 -0.78
N PRO A 33 -10.58 -6.40 0.54
CA PRO A 33 -10.98 -5.42 1.55
C PRO A 33 -10.11 -4.16 1.53
N ILE A 34 -8.80 -4.28 1.22
CA ILE A 34 -7.92 -3.12 1.04
C ILE A 34 -8.36 -2.29 -0.17
N GLY A 35 -8.68 -2.94 -1.29
CA GLY A 35 -9.21 -2.29 -2.50
C GLY A 35 -10.51 -1.54 -2.24
N ALA A 36 -11.43 -2.16 -1.50
CA ALA A 36 -12.70 -1.56 -1.09
C ALA A 36 -12.50 -0.35 -0.17
N ALA A 37 -11.59 -0.44 0.81
CA ALA A 37 -11.27 0.68 1.71
C ALA A 37 -10.67 1.89 0.96
N LEU A 38 -9.97 1.65 -0.16
CA LEU A 38 -9.46 2.66 -1.08
C LEU A 38 -10.52 3.19 -2.07
N GLY A 39 -11.78 2.77 -1.93
CA GLY A 39 -12.88 3.19 -2.80
C GLY A 39 -12.82 2.63 -4.21
N LYS A 40 -12.00 1.60 -4.46
CA LYS A 40 -11.87 1.01 -5.80
C LYS A 40 -13.05 0.11 -6.10
N LYS A 41 -13.45 0.09 -7.38
CA LYS A 41 -14.45 -0.82 -7.94
C LYS A 41 -13.96 -1.27 -9.32
N HIS A 42 -13.31 -2.43 -9.38
CA HIS A 42 -12.84 -3.01 -10.64
C HIS A 42 -12.92 -4.55 -10.60
N PRO A 43 -13.04 -5.25 -11.75
CA PRO A 43 -13.30 -6.70 -11.77
C PRO A 43 -12.23 -7.57 -11.07
N ASN A 44 -10.97 -7.13 -11.07
CA ASN A 44 -9.83 -7.96 -10.63
C ASN A 44 -9.27 -7.55 -9.24
N GLN A 45 -10.13 -7.24 -8.27
CA GLN A 45 -9.70 -6.73 -6.94
C GLN A 45 -8.93 -7.73 -6.08
N THR A 46 -9.12 -9.02 -6.32
CA THR A 46 -8.45 -10.09 -5.60
C THR A 46 -7.02 -10.35 -6.08
N THR A 47 -6.66 -9.88 -7.28
CA THR A 47 -5.37 -10.20 -7.93
C THR A 47 -4.59 -8.97 -8.39
N THR A 48 -5.23 -7.81 -8.43
CA THR A 48 -4.63 -6.58 -8.96
C THR A 48 -4.83 -5.43 -8.00
N LEU A 49 -3.73 -4.76 -7.65
CA LEU A 49 -3.75 -3.49 -6.94
C LEU A 49 -3.20 -2.37 -7.83
N GLN A 50 -4.07 -1.41 -8.16
CA GLN A 50 -3.72 -0.21 -8.91
C GLN A 50 -3.68 1.00 -7.98
N LEU A 51 -2.50 1.49 -7.60
CA LEU A 51 -2.39 2.63 -6.70
C LEU A 51 -2.23 3.94 -7.48
N THR A 52 -2.93 4.97 -7.00
CA THR A 52 -2.73 6.36 -7.40
C THR A 52 -1.97 7.13 -6.32
N ARG A 53 -1.50 8.33 -6.65
CA ARG A 53 -0.92 9.25 -5.66
C ARG A 53 -1.90 9.56 -4.51
N VAL A 54 -3.20 9.63 -4.79
CA VAL A 54 -4.24 9.87 -3.77
C VAL A 54 -4.33 8.67 -2.83
N ASN A 55 -4.32 7.44 -3.36
CA ASN A 55 -4.32 6.23 -2.53
C ASN A 55 -3.08 6.15 -1.63
N TYR A 56 -1.91 6.49 -2.17
CA TYR A 56 -0.67 6.57 -1.38
C TYR A 56 -0.83 7.52 -0.19
N ARG A 57 -1.25 8.77 -0.44
CA ARG A 57 -1.45 9.77 0.61
C ARG A 57 -2.45 9.29 1.66
N GLN A 58 -3.57 8.71 1.22
CA GLN A 58 -4.59 8.18 2.10
C GLN A 58 -4.05 7.07 3.02
N MET A 59 -3.32 6.10 2.47
CA MET A 59 -2.72 5.02 3.29
C MET A 59 -1.68 5.56 4.27
N MET A 60 -0.91 6.58 3.88
CA MET A 60 0.07 7.21 4.75
C MET A 60 -0.54 8.09 5.84
N SER A 61 -1.75 8.63 5.65
CA SER A 61 -2.48 9.41 6.66
C SER A 61 -3.35 8.54 7.58
N GLU A 62 -3.88 7.43 7.06
CA GLU A 62 -4.78 6.52 7.77
C GLU A 62 -4.07 5.20 8.15
N ARG A 63 -2.80 5.28 8.54
CA ARG A 63 -1.93 4.09 8.75
C ARG A 63 -2.55 3.07 9.68
N ASP A 64 -3.18 3.51 10.78
CA ASP A 64 -3.80 2.61 11.75
C ASP A 64 -4.97 1.83 11.14
N ARG A 65 -5.82 2.50 10.35
CA ARG A 65 -6.95 1.87 9.66
C ARG A 65 -6.46 0.81 8.69
N PHE A 66 -5.45 1.12 7.89
CA PHE A 66 -4.87 0.17 6.94
C PHE A 66 -4.07 -0.94 7.64
N GLY A 67 -3.43 -0.63 8.77
CA GLY A 67 -2.73 -1.59 9.64
C GLY A 67 -3.64 -2.66 10.21
N GLN A 68 -4.88 -2.32 10.59
CA GLN A 68 -5.89 -3.30 11.00
C GLN A 68 -6.28 -4.29 9.89
N MET A 69 -6.02 -3.93 8.62
CA MET A 69 -6.23 -4.80 7.46
C MET A 69 -4.96 -5.55 7.03
N GLY A 70 -3.88 -5.46 7.82
CA GLY A 70 -2.60 -6.13 7.57
C GLY A 70 -1.61 -5.34 6.71
N VAL A 71 -1.96 -4.12 6.29
CA VAL A 71 -1.04 -3.27 5.52
C VAL A 71 0.05 -2.73 6.43
N ARG A 72 1.32 -2.85 6.02
CA ARG A 72 2.45 -2.28 6.76
C ARG A 72 3.00 -1.08 5.98
N THR A 73 3.06 0.08 6.63
CA THR A 73 3.59 1.32 6.03
C THR A 73 4.86 1.76 6.72
N PHE A 74 5.90 2.05 5.95
CA PHE A 74 7.17 2.58 6.43
C PHE A 74 7.41 3.94 5.78
N ASP A 75 7.58 4.98 6.60
CA ASP A 75 8.05 6.29 6.13
C ASP A 75 9.56 6.33 6.32
N LEU A 76 10.30 6.45 5.22
CA LEU A 76 11.75 6.44 5.23
C LEU A 76 12.33 7.86 5.23
N ARG A 77 11.47 8.87 5.16
CA ARG A 77 11.92 10.26 5.24
C ARG A 77 12.44 10.55 6.64
N PRO A 78 13.49 11.37 6.78
CA PRO A 78 13.99 11.77 8.08
C PRO A 78 12.86 12.39 8.90
N VAL A 79 12.79 12.04 10.18
CA VAL A 79 11.97 12.77 11.13
C VAL A 79 12.62 14.13 11.29
N THR A 80 12.06 15.16 10.65
CA THR A 80 12.46 16.54 10.92
C THR A 80 12.04 16.85 12.35
N SER A 81 13.01 16.83 13.27
CA SER A 81 12.82 17.40 14.60
C SER A 81 12.72 18.91 14.41
N GLY A 82 11.50 19.44 14.52
CA GLY A 82 11.22 20.88 14.59
C GLY A 82 11.15 21.34 16.03
#